data_AF-A0A382L789-F1
#
_entry.id   AF-A0A382L789-F1
#
_cell.length_a   1.000
_cell.length_b   1.000
_cell.length_c   1.000
_cell.angle_alpha   90.00
_cell.angle_beta   90.00
_cell.angle_gamma   90.00
#
_symmetry.space_group_name_H-M   'P 1'
#
loop_
_entity.id
_entity.type
_entity.pdbx_description
1 polymer ?
#
loop_
_entity_poly.entity_id
_entity_poly.type
_entity_poly.pdbx_seq_one_letter_code
_entity_poly.pdbx_strand_id
1 'polypeptide(L)'
;MLPQQIQFIECRDVETVAEAIEMLRVRGAPAIGVAAAYGVVVSARRALSQSAIEFRQSIERDIERLAATRPTAVNLFWALDQMSALLAAS
;
A
#
# COMPACT_ATOMS: atom_id res chain seq x y z
N MET A 1 12.98 0.45 19.16
CA MET A 1 13.27 0.39 17.70
C MET A 1 14.69 0.90 17.46
N LEU A 2 15.14 1.01 16.21
CA LEU A 2 16.51 1.40 15.88
C LEU A 2 16.96 2.67 16.63
N PRO A 3 18.24 2.75 17.06
CA PRO A 3 19.27 1.71 16.89
C PRO A 3 19.22 0.59 17.93
N GLN A 4 18.47 0.73 19.03
CA GLN A 4 18.54 -0.17 20.20
C GLN A 4 18.01 -1.58 19.92
N GLN A 5 17.01 -1.71 19.04
CA GLN A 5 16.40 -3.00 18.72
C GLN A 5 15.87 -3.01 17.29
N ILE A 6 16.20 -4.07 16.55
CA ILE A 6 15.57 -4.40 15.27
C ILE A 6 14.26 -5.12 15.56
N GLN A 7 13.18 -4.59 15.02
CA GLN A 7 11.85 -5.19 15.13
C GLN A 7 11.19 -5.14 13.76
N PHE A 8 10.60 -6.27 13.38
CA PHE A 8 9.84 -6.39 12.14
C PHE A 8 8.36 -6.12 12.41
N ILE A 9 7.71 -5.44 11.47
CA ILE A 9 6.28 -5.15 11.52
C ILE A 9 5.64 -5.97 10.41
N GLU A 10 4.71 -6.84 10.78
CA GLU A 10 3.97 -7.65 9.82
C GLU A 10 2.74 -6.89 9.33
N CYS A 11 2.75 -6.47 8.07
CA CYS A 11 1.61 -5.80 7.46
C CYS A 11 0.70 -6.82 6.77
N ARG A 12 -0.36 -7.26 7.45
CA ARG A 12 -1.33 -8.26 6.96
C ARG A 12 -2.62 -7.65 6.41
N ASP A 13 -2.77 -6.33 6.53
CA ASP A 13 -3.82 -5.51 5.94
C ASP A 13 -3.25 -4.17 5.47
N VAL A 14 -4.05 -3.48 4.66
CA VAL A 14 -3.75 -2.17 4.11
C VAL A 14 -3.62 -1.12 5.21
N GLU A 15 -4.42 -1.18 6.27
CA GLU A 15 -4.34 -0.22 7.37
C GLU A 15 -2.97 -0.30 8.09
N THR A 16 -2.44 -1.49 8.32
CA THR A 16 -1.10 -1.65 8.91
C THR A 16 -0.01 -1.09 7.99
N VAL A 17 -0.14 -1.25 6.66
CA VAL A 17 0.77 -0.63 5.69
C VAL A 17 0.65 0.90 5.74
N ALA A 18 -0.58 1.41 5.73
CA ALA A 18 -0.87 2.83 5.74
C ALA A 18 -0.32 3.51 7.02
N GLU A 19 -0.58 2.92 8.18
CA GLU A 19 -0.03 3.35 9.47
C GLU A 19 1.51 3.32 9.44
N ALA A 20 2.12 2.30 8.83
CA ALA A 20 3.57 2.22 8.71
C ALA A 20 4.17 3.37 7.89
N ILE A 21 3.47 3.82 6.84
CA ILE A 21 3.87 4.97 6.02
C ILE A 21 3.66 6.28 6.78
N GLU A 22 2.50 6.45 7.43
CA GLU A 22 2.13 7.65 8.20
C GLU A 22 3.05 7.87 9.40
N MET A 23 3.33 6.82 10.17
CA MET A 23 4.17 6.87 11.37
C MET A 23 5.67 6.82 11.07
N LEU A 24 6.08 6.96 9.81
CA LEU A 24 7.49 6.95 9.39
C LEU A 24 8.26 5.67 9.78
N ARG A 25 7.54 4.55 9.97
CA ARG A 25 8.14 3.22 10.18
C ARG A 25 8.83 2.73 8.91
N VAL A 26 8.33 3.16 7.75
CA VAL A 26 9.06 3.16 6.47
C VAL A 26 9.47 4.59 6.10
N ARG A 27 10.71 4.75 5.65
CA ARG A 27 11.29 6.06 5.31
C ARG A 27 12.20 5.97 4.09
N GLY A 28 12.32 7.08 3.37
CA GLY A 28 13.00 7.18 2.08
C GLY A 28 12.02 7.06 0.92
N ALA A 29 12.09 7.97 -0.05
CA ALA A 29 11.10 8.08 -1.11
C ALA A 29 10.91 6.76 -1.90
N PRO A 30 11.97 6.03 -2.32
CA PRO A 30 11.79 4.75 -2.99
C PRO A 30 11.12 3.69 -2.11
N ALA A 31 11.50 3.60 -0.83
CA ALA A 31 10.95 2.60 0.09
C ALA A 31 9.46 2.84 0.39
N ILE A 32 9.04 4.10 0.46
CA ILE A 32 7.63 4.47 0.59
C ILE A 32 6.84 4.01 -0.64
N GLY A 33 7.37 4.21 -1.85
CA GLY A 33 6.73 3.72 -3.08
C GLY A 33 6.57 2.21 -3.09
N VAL A 34 7.62 1.46 -2.73
CA VAL A 34 7.56 0.00 -2.60
C VAL A 34 6.52 -0.43 -1.56
N ALA A 35 6.50 0.21 -0.39
CA ALA A 35 5.52 -0.11 0.65
C ALA A 35 4.07 0.10 0.18
N ALA A 36 3.80 1.21 -0.52
CA ALA A 36 2.48 1.49 -1.09
C ALA A 36 2.08 0.41 -2.12
N ALA A 37 2.96 0.06 -3.06
CA ALA A 37 2.68 -0.99 -4.05
C ALA A 37 2.40 -2.35 -3.38
N TYR A 38 3.17 -2.75 -2.37
CA TYR A 38 2.91 -3.98 -1.62
C TYR A 38 1.62 -3.90 -0.80
N GLY A 39 1.20 -2.71 -0.35
CA GLY A 39 -0.13 -2.50 0.24
C GLY A 39 -1.25 -2.89 -0.72
N VAL A 40 -1.13 -2.53 -2.00
CA VAL A 40 -2.08 -2.95 -3.04
C VAL A 40 -2.06 -4.47 -3.24
N VAL A 41 -0.88 -5.11 -3.18
CA VAL A 41 -0.79 -6.59 -3.23
C VAL A 41 -1.48 -7.24 -2.03
N VAL A 42 -1.32 -6.68 -0.83
CA VAL A 42 -2.00 -7.16 0.39
C VAL A 42 -3.52 -7.03 0.23
N SER A 43 -4.01 -5.91 -0.30
CA SER A 43 -5.43 -5.72 -0.63
C SER A 43 -5.92 -6.81 -1.58
N ALA A 44 -5.28 -6.96 -2.74
CA ALA A 44 -5.65 -7.93 -3.76
C ALA A 44 -5.67 -9.37 -3.21
N ARG A 45 -4.67 -9.75 -2.40
CA ARG A 45 -4.64 -11.08 -1.77
C ARG A 45 -5.82 -11.33 -0.84
N ARG A 46 -6.31 -10.32 -0.12
CA ARG A 46 -7.49 -10.43 0.75
C ARG A 46 -8.79 -10.48 -0.04
N ALA A 47 -8.81 -9.89 -1.23
CA ALA A 47 -9.97 -9.83 -2.10
C ALA A 47 -10.15 -11.06 -3.01
N LEU A 48 -9.18 -11.98 -3.07
CA LEU A 48 -9.17 -13.12 -4.01
C LEU A 48 -10.43 -14.01 -4.01
N SER A 49 -11.17 -14.06 -2.90
CA SER A 49 -12.41 -14.86 -2.80
C SER A 49 -13.68 -14.09 -3.18
N GLN A 50 -13.56 -12.81 -3.54
CA GLN A 50 -14.69 -11.94 -3.88
C GLN A 50 -15.07 -12.05 -5.35
N SER A 51 -16.24 -11.52 -5.73
CA SER A 51 -16.58 -11.36 -7.15
C SER A 51 -15.60 -10.40 -7.84
N ALA A 52 -15.49 -10.48 -9.17
CA ALA A 52 -14.57 -9.63 -9.92
C ALA A 52 -14.83 -8.11 -9.71
N ILE A 53 -16.09 -7.73 -9.52
CA ILE A 53 -16.49 -6.34 -9.26
C ILE A 53 -16.03 -5.91 -7.86
N GLU A 54 -16.34 -6.70 -6.84
CA GLU A 54 -15.94 -6.42 -5.45
C GLU A 54 -14.43 -6.43 -5.29
N PHE A 55 -13.74 -7.35 -5.98
CA PHE A 55 -12.29 -7.43 -6.03
C PHE A 55 -11.70 -6.09 -6.47
N ARG A 56 -12.13 -5.58 -7.63
CA ARG A 56 -11.64 -4.30 -8.17
C ARG A 56 -11.98 -3.13 -7.24
N GLN A 57 -13.22 -3.04 -6.78
CA GLN A 57 -13.66 -1.95 -5.89
C GLN A 57 -12.93 -1.93 -4.54
N SER A 58 -12.59 -3.10 -3.99
CA SER A 58 -11.83 -3.19 -2.74
C SER A 58 -10.42 -2.63 -2.92
N ILE A 59 -9.76 -2.97 -4.03
CA ILE A 59 -8.40 -2.53 -4.33
C ILE A 59 -8.36 -1.04 -4.64
N GLU A 60 -9.33 -0.52 -5.41
CA GLU A 60 -9.45 0.92 -5.70
C GLU A 60 -9.57 1.74 -4.41
N ARG A 61 -10.43 1.32 -3.48
CA ARG A 61 -10.58 1.96 -2.17
C ARG A 61 -9.28 1.93 -1.36
N ASP A 62 -8.57 0.81 -1.39
CA ASP A 62 -7.32 0.64 -0.66
C ASP A 62 -6.17 1.46 -1.28
N ILE A 63 -6.18 1.66 -2.60
CA ILE A 63 -5.27 2.58 -3.29
C ILE A 63 -5.52 4.02 -2.83
N GLU A 64 -6.77 4.47 -2.75
CA GLU A 64 -7.12 5.79 -2.22
C GLU A 64 -6.67 5.96 -0.77
N ARG A 65 -6.86 4.92 0.06
CA ARG A 65 -6.41 4.91 1.46
C ARG A 65 -4.89 5.07 1.57
N LEU A 66 -4.13 4.38 0.72
CA LEU A 66 -2.66 4.49 0.67
C LEU A 66 -2.20 5.85 0.14
N ALA A 67 -2.89 6.41 -0.86
CA ALA A 67 -2.63 7.74 -1.40
C ALA A 67 -2.77 8.84 -0.33
N ALA A 68 -3.75 8.69 0.57
CA ALA A 68 -4.00 9.64 1.66
C ALA A 68 -2.91 9.66 2.74
N THR A 69 -2.06 8.63 2.84
CA THR A 69 -1.04 8.53 3.89
C THR A 69 -0.02 9.68 3.83
N ARG A 70 0.43 10.04 2.63
CA ARG A 70 1.42 11.09 2.38
C ARG A 70 1.17 11.79 1.04
N PRO A 71 0.27 12.79 0.98
CA PRO A 71 -0.18 13.44 -0.26
C PRO A 71 0.88 14.14 -1.10
N THR A 72 2.10 14.33 -0.58
CA THR A 72 3.23 14.95 -1.28
C THR A 72 4.32 13.97 -1.70
N ALA A 73 4.18 12.67 -1.40
CA ALA A 73 5.20 11.66 -1.69
C ALA A 73 5.13 11.21 -3.15
N VAL A 74 5.93 11.82 -4.04
CA VAL A 74 5.94 11.53 -5.48
C VAL A 74 6.10 10.03 -5.80
N ASN A 75 7.04 9.34 -5.15
CA ASN A 75 7.25 7.90 -5.38
C ASN A 75 6.08 7.03 -4.90
N LEU A 76 5.27 7.51 -3.94
CA LEU A 76 4.05 6.83 -3.51
C LEU A 76 3.03 6.85 -4.64
N PHE A 77 2.72 8.04 -5.18
CA PHE A 77 1.79 8.18 -6.29
C PHE A 77 2.26 7.45 -7.54
N TRP A 78 3.54 7.60 -7.90
CA TRP A 78 4.10 6.87 -9.04
C TRP A 78 3.87 5.36 -8.91
N ALA A 79 4.11 4.78 -7.72
CA ALA A 79 3.91 3.36 -7.50
C ALA A 79 2.42 2.96 -7.53
N LEU A 80 1.53 3.75 -6.91
CA LEU A 80 0.09 3.51 -6.93
C LEU A 80 -0.48 3.62 -8.35
N ASP A 81 -0.02 4.58 -9.14
CA ASP A 81 -0.45 4.75 -10.54
C ASP A 81 -0.09 3.52 -11.40
N GLN A 82 1.11 2.94 -11.19
CA GLN A 82 1.48 1.68 -11.85
C GLN A 82 0.55 0.54 -11.45
N MET A 83 0.20 0.42 -10.17
CA MET A 83 -0.69 -0.63 -9.68
C MET A 83 -2.12 -0.44 -10.21
N SER A 84 -2.63 0.80 -10.23
CA SER A 84 -3.92 1.15 -10.81
C SER A 84 -3.99 0.81 -12.30
N ALA A 85 -2.93 1.10 -13.06
CA ALA A 85 -2.86 0.77 -14.49
C ALA A 85 -2.95 -0.75 -14.73
N LEU A 86 -2.29 -1.56 -13.89
CA LEU A 86 -2.38 -3.02 -13.97
C LEU A 86 -3.79 -3.51 -13.64
N LEU A 87 -4.41 -2.96 -12.60
CA LEU A 87 -5.79 -3.30 -12.21
C LEU A 87 -6.81 -2.95 -13.30
N ALA A 88 -6.61 -1.85 -14.02
CA ALA A 88 -7.47 -1.46 -15.13
C ALA A 88 -7.33 -2.39 -16.35
N ALA A 89 -6.16 -3.01 -16.52
CA ALA A 89 -5.88 -3.95 -17.61
C ALA A 89 -6.32 -5.40 -17.33
N SER A 90 -6.83 -5.69 -16.13
CA SER A 90 -7.19 -7.06 -15.69
C SER A 90 -8.66 -7.44 -15.88
#